data_AF-S4MMU2-F1
#
_entry.id   AF-S4MMU2-F1
#
_cell.length_a   1.000
_cell.length_b   1.000
_cell.length_c   1.000
_cell.angle_alpha   90.00
_cell.angle_beta   90.00
_cell.angle_gamma   90.00
#
_symmetry.space_group_name_H-M   'P 1'
#
loop_
_entity.id
_entity.type
_entity.pdbx_description
1 polymer ?
#
loop_
_entity_poly.entity_id
_entity_poly.type
_entity_poly.pdbx_seq_one_letter_code
_entity_poly.pdbx_strand_id
1 'polypeptide(L)'
;MTGGYGMPGQDKAEVTLQGPDAPEAARRLAAEIGALATVTPPQTPADIERMVTDAQTPDGPFARFVALRASAQDTKVSVSYRCWPQERYTEIRGEIRRLATSYAGATVNFPAEPFPALVCPEPDARVLARHLRRALGRDSVATLRSAFPPFSGEDYALYLDRVPGTYTFLGVRAPGAPITTSYPHFPDFAPDERSIGIGVRAMAGWLAQRSHR
;
A
#
# COMPACT_ATOMS: atom_id res chain seq x y z
N MET A 1 5.02 18.08 4.60
CA MET A 1 4.83 16.62 4.77
C MET A 1 3.69 16.42 5.75
N THR A 2 2.48 16.18 5.25
CA THR A 2 1.36 15.81 6.11
C THR A 2 1.59 14.38 6.58
N GLY A 3 2.12 14.24 7.80
CA GLY A 3 2.26 12.97 8.50
C GLY A 3 0.87 12.36 8.71
N GLY A 4 0.49 11.47 7.80
CA GLY A 4 -0.69 10.63 7.91
C GLY A 4 -0.26 9.16 7.80
N TYR A 5 -1.17 8.27 8.15
CA TYR A 5 -1.02 6.83 7.95
C TYR A 5 -2.13 6.37 7.00
N GLY A 6 -1.94 5.24 6.31
CA GLY A 6 -2.98 4.72 5.41
C GLY A 6 -2.44 3.70 4.41
N MET A 7 -2.88 3.76 3.16
CA MET A 7 -2.49 2.81 2.12
C MET A 7 -1.92 3.56 0.92
N PRO A 8 -0.86 3.04 0.26
CA PRO A 8 -0.29 3.73 -0.88
C PRO A 8 -1.27 3.74 -2.07
N GLY A 9 -1.11 4.74 -2.93
CA GLY A 9 -1.81 4.80 -4.21
C GLY A 9 -1.19 3.83 -5.22
N GLN A 10 -1.42 4.08 -6.51
CA GLN A 10 -0.79 3.31 -7.57
C GLN A 10 -0.49 4.15 -8.81
N ASP A 11 0.64 3.93 -9.44
CA ASP A 11 0.97 4.47 -10.76
C ASP A 11 1.48 3.38 -11.70
N LYS A 12 1.44 3.67 -13.00
CA LYS A 12 1.84 2.75 -14.06
C LYS A 12 2.67 3.47 -15.11
N ALA A 13 3.61 2.73 -15.70
CA ALA A 13 4.38 3.20 -16.85
C ALA A 13 4.46 2.11 -17.91
N GLU A 14 4.60 2.54 -19.15
CA GLU A 14 4.92 1.67 -20.27
C GLU A 14 6.13 2.22 -20.99
N VAL A 15 7.11 1.37 -21.30
CA VAL A 15 8.25 1.74 -22.13
C VAL A 15 8.25 0.86 -23.37
N THR A 16 8.25 1.47 -24.55
CA THR A 16 8.39 0.75 -25.82
C THR A 16 9.78 1.00 -26.38
N LEU A 17 10.46 -0.07 -26.80
CA LEU A 17 11.78 -0.03 -27.43
C LEU A 17 11.66 -0.37 -28.91
N GLN A 18 12.61 0.09 -29.71
CA GLN A 18 12.66 -0.17 -31.15
C GLN A 18 14.04 -0.68 -31.56
N GLY A 19 14.10 -1.39 -32.70
CA GLY A 19 15.33 -1.94 -33.25
C GLY A 19 15.49 -3.46 -33.04
N PRO A 20 16.52 -4.06 -33.65
CA PRO A 20 16.72 -5.51 -33.66
C PRO A 20 16.95 -6.10 -32.26
N ASP A 21 17.59 -5.36 -31.37
CA ASP A 21 17.90 -5.81 -29.99
C ASP A 21 16.81 -5.42 -28.97
N ALA A 22 15.68 -4.85 -29.41
CA ALA A 22 14.65 -4.31 -28.54
C ALA A 22 14.13 -5.31 -27.48
N PRO A 23 13.93 -6.62 -27.77
CA PRO A 23 13.47 -7.57 -26.75
C PRO A 23 14.47 -7.85 -25.63
N GLU A 24 15.76 -7.90 -25.95
CA GLU A 24 16.81 -8.06 -24.94
C GLU A 24 17.00 -6.77 -24.14
N ALA A 25 16.98 -5.62 -24.82
CA ALA A 25 16.99 -4.31 -24.19
C ALA A 25 15.80 -4.11 -23.23
N ALA A 26 14.59 -4.54 -23.60
CA ALA A 26 13.41 -4.49 -22.76
C ALA A 26 13.60 -5.31 -21.47
N ARG A 27 14.18 -6.51 -21.56
CA ARG A 27 14.47 -7.35 -20.39
C ARG A 27 15.46 -6.71 -19.44
N ARG A 28 16.53 -6.09 -19.95
CA ARG A 28 17.51 -5.36 -19.12
C ARG A 28 16.89 -4.14 -18.46
N LEU A 29 16.14 -3.33 -19.22
CA LEU A 29 15.45 -2.15 -18.67
C LEU A 29 14.41 -2.55 -17.61
N ALA A 30 13.66 -3.64 -17.81
CA ALA A 30 12.73 -4.13 -16.81
C ALA A 30 13.44 -4.53 -15.49
N ALA A 31 14.63 -5.15 -15.58
CA ALA A 31 15.43 -5.47 -14.40
C ALA A 31 15.95 -4.21 -13.68
N GLU A 32 16.44 -3.22 -14.43
CA GLU A 32 16.91 -1.94 -13.88
C GLU A 32 15.78 -1.15 -13.20
N ILE A 33 14.62 -1.04 -13.84
CA ILE A 33 13.43 -0.41 -13.23
C ILE A 33 12.99 -1.22 -12.01
N GLY A 34 13.01 -2.55 -12.09
CA GLY A 34 12.74 -3.47 -10.99
C GLY A 34 13.58 -3.19 -9.74
N ALA A 35 14.86 -2.85 -9.94
CA ALA A 35 15.80 -2.53 -8.87
C ALA A 35 15.49 -1.22 -8.11
N LEU A 36 14.54 -0.41 -8.59
CA LEU A 36 14.03 0.76 -7.83
C LEU A 36 13.14 0.37 -6.65
N ALA A 37 12.67 -0.89 -6.58
CA ALA A 37 11.88 -1.38 -5.46
C ALA A 37 12.70 -1.41 -4.16
N THR A 38 12.13 -0.90 -3.07
CA THR A 38 12.76 -0.89 -1.74
C THR A 38 12.15 -1.90 -0.78
N VAL A 39 11.03 -2.53 -1.18
CA VAL A 39 10.32 -3.55 -0.41
C VAL A 39 9.93 -4.70 -1.33
N THR A 40 9.97 -5.92 -0.79
CA THR A 40 9.68 -7.16 -1.54
C THR A 40 8.38 -7.81 -1.06
N PRO A 41 7.53 -8.35 -1.96
CA PRO A 41 6.31 -9.02 -1.56
C PRO A 41 6.60 -10.19 -0.60
N PRO A 42 5.80 -10.38 0.46
CA PRO A 42 5.98 -11.49 1.39
C PRO A 42 5.82 -12.83 0.65
N GLN A 43 6.70 -13.79 0.93
CA GLN A 43 6.69 -15.13 0.30
C GLN A 43 6.22 -16.22 1.28
N THR A 44 6.32 -15.95 2.58
CA THR A 44 5.98 -16.89 3.65
C THR A 44 5.05 -16.25 4.67
N PRO A 45 4.31 -17.03 5.47
CA PRO A 45 3.53 -16.50 6.59
C PRO A 45 4.36 -15.65 7.55
N ALA A 46 5.63 -16.03 7.80
CA ALA A 46 6.55 -15.27 8.64
C ALA A 46 6.88 -13.88 8.05
N ASP A 47 6.90 -13.75 6.72
CA ASP A 47 7.06 -12.44 6.08
C ASP A 47 5.86 -11.53 6.29
N ILE A 48 4.65 -12.10 6.34
CA ILE A 48 3.42 -11.35 6.63
C ILE A 48 3.43 -10.88 8.09
N GLU A 49 3.81 -11.74 9.04
CA GLU A 49 3.96 -11.36 10.46
C GLU A 49 4.97 -10.23 10.64
N ARG A 50 6.12 -10.33 9.95
CA ARG A 50 7.13 -9.28 9.95
C ARG A 50 6.61 -7.99 9.34
N MET A 51 5.89 -8.06 8.22
CA MET A 51 5.27 -6.88 7.59
C MET A 51 4.28 -6.18 8.54
N VAL A 52 3.48 -6.92 9.31
CA VAL A 52 2.59 -6.34 10.33
C VAL A 52 3.39 -5.66 11.46
N THR A 53 4.52 -6.23 11.85
CA THR A 53 5.42 -5.67 12.88
C THR A 53 6.12 -4.39 12.38
N ASP A 54 6.65 -4.42 11.16
CA ASP A 54 7.33 -3.30 10.51
C ASP A 54 6.39 -2.09 10.38
N ALA A 55 5.12 -2.34 10.05
CA ALA A 55 4.10 -1.29 9.96
C ALA A 55 3.78 -0.60 11.29
N GLN A 56 4.07 -1.24 12.42
CA GLN A 56 3.89 -0.68 13.77
C GLN A 56 5.16 0.00 14.30
N THR A 57 6.27 -0.08 13.56
CA THR A 57 7.56 0.48 13.95
C THR A 57 7.69 1.91 13.44
N PRO A 58 7.85 2.93 14.32
CA PRO A 58 8.16 4.29 13.90
C PRO A 58 9.42 4.33 13.05
N ASP A 59 9.41 5.12 11.98
CA ASP A 59 10.53 5.26 11.05
C ASP A 59 11.03 3.91 10.46
N GLY A 60 10.14 2.91 10.46
CA GLY A 60 10.40 1.59 9.90
C GLY A 60 10.42 1.57 8.37
N PRO A 61 10.54 0.39 7.74
CA PRO A 61 10.73 0.26 6.29
C PRO A 61 9.55 0.77 5.46
N PHE A 62 8.37 0.96 6.07
CA PHE A 62 7.20 1.52 5.37
C PHE A 62 6.98 3.01 5.60
N ALA A 63 7.84 3.68 6.38
CA ALA A 63 7.80 5.13 6.52
C ALA A 63 8.12 5.83 5.19
N ARG A 64 8.91 5.18 4.34
CA ARG A 64 9.18 5.58 2.96
C ARG A 64 9.57 4.37 2.13
N PHE A 65 8.80 4.07 1.08
CA PHE A 65 9.08 2.89 0.24
C PHE A 65 8.68 3.06 -1.22
N VAL A 66 9.18 2.14 -2.06
CA VAL A 66 8.69 1.86 -3.41
C VAL A 66 8.41 0.36 -3.51
N ALA A 67 7.16 0.00 -3.77
CA ALA A 67 6.76 -1.36 -4.13
C ALA A 67 6.52 -1.38 -5.64
N LEU A 68 7.39 -2.03 -6.40
CA LEU A 68 7.39 -1.95 -7.86
C LEU A 68 7.51 -3.33 -8.48
N ARG A 69 6.80 -3.52 -9.60
CA ARG A 69 6.99 -4.64 -10.51
C ARG A 69 7.17 -4.09 -11.93
N ALA A 70 8.20 -4.55 -12.61
CA ALA A 70 8.43 -4.32 -14.03
C ALA A 70 8.58 -5.67 -14.74
N SER A 71 8.02 -5.78 -15.93
CA SER A 71 8.10 -6.99 -16.76
C SER A 71 8.23 -6.61 -18.23
N ALA A 72 9.10 -7.32 -18.94
CA ALA A 72 9.26 -7.17 -20.38
C ALA A 72 8.46 -8.23 -21.13
N GLN A 73 7.78 -7.82 -22.20
CA GLN A 73 7.16 -8.68 -23.19
C GLN A 73 7.46 -8.10 -24.58
N ASP A 74 8.14 -8.89 -25.41
CA ASP A 74 8.67 -8.44 -26.70
C ASP A 74 9.45 -7.12 -26.52
N THR A 75 9.04 -6.05 -27.21
CA THR A 75 9.68 -4.75 -27.17
C THR A 75 9.10 -3.80 -26.12
N LYS A 76 8.19 -4.27 -25.25
CA LYS A 76 7.48 -3.45 -24.27
C LYS A 76 7.85 -3.82 -22.84
N VAL A 77 8.14 -2.83 -22.01
CA VAL A 77 8.24 -2.94 -20.56
C VAL A 77 6.98 -2.37 -19.93
N SER A 78 6.27 -3.19 -19.16
CA SER A 78 5.13 -2.76 -18.35
C SER A 78 5.56 -2.61 -16.91
N VAL A 79 5.22 -1.48 -16.30
CA VAL A 79 5.59 -1.13 -14.92
C VAL A 79 4.32 -0.81 -14.13
N SER A 80 4.20 -1.40 -12.95
CA SER A 80 3.18 -1.04 -11.95
C SER A 80 3.86 -0.84 -10.62
N TYR A 81 3.61 0.30 -9.98
CA TYR A 81 4.28 0.62 -8.74
C TYR A 81 3.41 1.43 -7.78
N ARG A 82 3.77 1.33 -6.51
CA ARG A 82 3.19 2.04 -5.38
C ARG A 82 4.35 2.66 -4.62
N CYS A 83 4.09 3.80 -4.00
CA CYS A 83 5.10 4.44 -3.18
C CYS A 83 4.47 5.14 -1.99
N TRP A 84 5.31 5.36 -0.99
CA TRP A 84 4.98 6.22 0.13
C TRP A 84 6.16 7.13 0.47
N PRO A 85 5.92 8.42 0.77
CA PRO A 85 4.64 9.11 0.61
C PRO A 85 4.30 9.34 -0.90
N GLN A 86 3.06 9.75 -1.20
CA GLN A 86 2.55 9.85 -2.58
C GLN A 86 3.36 10.81 -3.47
N GLU A 87 3.99 11.84 -2.91
CA GLU A 87 4.78 12.82 -3.66
C GLU A 87 5.98 12.20 -4.40
N ARG A 88 6.37 10.98 -4.02
CA ARG A 88 7.42 10.21 -4.69
C ARG A 88 7.07 9.76 -6.09
N TYR A 89 5.81 9.85 -6.54
CA TYR A 89 5.48 9.55 -7.94
C TYR A 89 6.33 10.39 -8.90
N THR A 90 6.53 11.68 -8.63
CA THR A 90 7.37 12.55 -9.48
C THR A 90 8.83 12.05 -9.56
N GLU A 91 9.39 11.65 -8.43
CA GLU A 91 10.75 11.07 -8.32
C GLU A 91 10.86 9.78 -9.16
N ILE A 92 9.93 8.84 -8.98
CA ILE A 92 9.98 7.53 -9.64
C ILE A 92 9.70 7.65 -11.14
N ARG A 93 8.77 8.52 -11.56
CA ARG A 93 8.57 8.83 -13.00
C ARG A 93 9.86 9.41 -13.61
N GLY A 94 10.58 10.24 -12.86
CA GLY A 94 11.89 10.77 -13.26
C GLY A 94 12.94 9.68 -13.44
N GLU A 95 13.06 8.75 -12.49
CA GLU A 95 14.01 7.63 -12.57
C GLU A 95 13.69 6.67 -13.73
N ILE A 96 12.41 6.34 -13.97
CA ILE A 96 12.01 5.51 -15.12
C ILE A 96 12.41 6.18 -16.43
N ARG A 97 12.17 7.50 -16.57
CA ARG A 97 12.62 8.26 -17.75
C ARG A 97 14.13 8.23 -17.88
N ARG A 98 14.86 8.48 -16.79
CA ARG A 98 16.33 8.48 -16.77
C ARG A 98 16.89 7.14 -17.22
N LEU A 99 16.39 6.02 -16.67
CA LEU A 99 16.83 4.69 -17.07
C LEU A 99 16.54 4.42 -18.56
N ALA A 100 15.37 4.82 -19.05
CA ALA A 100 15.01 4.65 -20.45
C ALA A 100 15.93 5.44 -21.42
N THR A 101 16.51 6.57 -21.02
CA THR A 101 17.43 7.34 -21.90
C THR A 101 18.68 6.57 -22.32
N SER A 102 19.09 5.55 -21.56
CA SER A 102 20.22 4.68 -21.90
C SER A 102 19.92 3.71 -23.05
N TYR A 103 18.66 3.64 -23.50
CA TYR A 103 18.19 2.69 -24.48
C TYR A 103 17.73 3.41 -25.76
N ALA A 104 18.43 3.17 -26.87
CA ALA A 104 18.09 3.77 -28.15
C ALA A 104 16.66 3.42 -28.59
N GLY A 105 15.89 4.42 -29.03
CA GLY A 105 14.51 4.24 -29.47
C GLY A 105 13.50 3.96 -28.35
N ALA A 106 13.89 4.06 -27.07
CA ALA A 106 12.97 3.90 -25.96
C ALA A 106 12.02 5.11 -25.83
N THR A 107 10.72 4.83 -25.72
CA THR A 107 9.67 5.83 -25.49
C THR A 107 8.91 5.48 -24.23
N VAL A 108 8.84 6.42 -23.27
CA VAL A 108 8.14 6.23 -21.99
C VAL A 108 6.77 6.89 -22.02
N ASN A 109 5.75 6.16 -21.64
CA ASN A 109 4.38 6.63 -21.50
C ASN A 109 3.85 6.40 -20.07
N PHE A 110 3.12 7.38 -19.54
CA PHE A 110 2.36 7.28 -18.30
C PHE A 110 0.88 7.47 -18.66
N PRO A 111 0.07 6.40 -18.71
CA PRO A 111 -1.24 6.43 -19.37
C PRO A 111 -2.29 7.25 -18.62
N ALA A 112 -2.06 7.57 -17.34
CA ALA A 112 -2.98 8.33 -16.50
C ALA A 112 -2.22 9.04 -15.37
N GLU A 113 -2.92 9.92 -14.66
CA GLU A 113 -2.46 10.38 -13.34
C GLU A 113 -2.44 9.23 -12.32
N PRO A 114 -1.54 9.26 -11.32
CA PRO A 114 -1.51 8.25 -10.28
C PRO A 114 -2.83 8.16 -9.53
N PHE A 115 -3.26 6.94 -9.22
CA PHE A 115 -4.34 6.71 -8.27
C PHE A 115 -3.91 7.22 -6.88
N PRO A 116 -4.72 8.02 -6.18
CA PRO A 116 -4.30 8.65 -4.93
C PRO A 116 -4.11 7.63 -3.81
N ALA A 117 -3.23 7.97 -2.88
CA ALA A 117 -3.05 7.22 -1.66
C ALA A 117 -4.22 7.46 -0.70
N LEU A 118 -4.59 6.44 0.06
CA LEU A 118 -5.50 6.60 1.19
C LEU A 118 -4.70 7.24 2.32
N VAL A 119 -5.01 8.49 2.67
CA VAL A 119 -4.36 9.20 3.77
C VAL A 119 -5.37 9.50 4.86
N CYS A 120 -5.14 8.95 6.05
CA CYS A 120 -5.87 9.34 7.26
C CYS A 120 -5.08 10.43 7.99
N PRO A 121 -5.65 11.63 8.20
CA PRO A 121 -5.00 12.65 9.02
C PRO A 121 -4.74 12.13 10.43
N GLU A 122 -3.54 12.39 10.94
CA GLU A 122 -3.15 11.91 12.26
C GLU A 122 -4.09 12.38 13.40
N PRO A 123 -4.59 13.64 13.43
CA PRO A 123 -5.54 14.05 14.45
C PRO A 123 -6.82 13.21 14.47
N ASP A 124 -7.41 12.93 13.31
CA ASP A 124 -8.63 12.13 13.19
C ASP A 124 -8.40 10.67 13.59
N ALA A 125 -7.28 10.09 13.12
CA ALA A 125 -6.87 8.74 13.48
C ALA A 125 -6.65 8.60 15.01
N ARG A 126 -6.04 9.60 15.66
CA ARG A 126 -5.87 9.62 17.14
C ARG A 126 -7.19 9.68 17.88
N VAL A 127 -8.21 10.38 17.36
CA VAL A 127 -9.55 10.40 17.98
C VAL A 127 -10.21 9.02 17.86
N LEU A 128 -10.19 8.40 16.68
CA LEU A 128 -10.71 7.04 16.48
C LEU A 128 -9.98 6.03 17.38
N ALA A 129 -8.65 6.06 17.42
CA ALA A 129 -7.87 5.15 18.26
C ALA A 129 -8.20 5.29 19.75
N ARG A 130 -8.45 6.51 20.25
CA ARG A 130 -8.92 6.72 21.63
C ARG A 130 -10.30 6.12 21.87
N HIS A 131 -11.23 6.25 20.92
CA HIS A 131 -12.55 5.61 20.99
C HIS A 131 -12.41 4.09 21.04
N LEU A 132 -11.69 3.50 20.09
CA LEU A 132 -11.51 2.05 20.01
C LEU A 132 -10.86 1.48 21.27
N ARG A 133 -9.85 2.14 21.84
CA ARG A 133 -9.23 1.71 23.10
C ARG A 133 -10.18 1.73 24.30
N ARG A 134 -11.14 2.66 24.32
CA ARG A 134 -12.17 2.71 25.37
C ARG A 134 -13.23 1.64 25.16
N ALA A 135 -13.64 1.40 23.92
CA ALA A 135 -14.68 0.44 23.58
C ALA A 135 -14.21 -1.02 23.66
N LEU A 136 -12.96 -1.30 23.30
CA LEU A 136 -12.43 -2.66 23.14
C LEU A 136 -11.35 -3.03 24.17
N GLY A 137 -10.78 -2.04 24.88
CA GLY A 137 -9.63 -2.22 25.75
C GLY A 137 -8.33 -1.70 25.11
N ARG A 138 -7.38 -1.28 25.96
CA ARG A 138 -6.14 -0.63 25.52
C ARG A 138 -5.27 -1.52 24.64
N ASP A 139 -5.19 -2.80 24.97
CA ASP A 139 -4.31 -3.77 24.33
C ASP A 139 -4.91 -4.37 23.05
N SER A 140 -6.19 -4.08 22.78
CA SER A 140 -6.91 -4.54 21.58
C SER A 140 -6.75 -3.62 20.36
N VAL A 141 -5.95 -2.55 20.47
CA VAL A 141 -5.75 -1.56 19.41
C VAL A 141 -4.26 -1.36 19.10
N ALA A 142 -3.82 -1.96 18.00
CA ALA A 142 -2.52 -1.68 17.40
C ALA A 142 -2.55 -0.34 16.65
N THR A 143 -1.45 0.41 16.68
CA THR A 143 -1.31 1.66 15.92
C THR A 143 -0.28 1.45 14.83
N LEU A 144 -0.73 1.56 13.58
CA LEU A 144 0.16 1.62 12.43
C LEU A 144 0.90 2.96 12.45
N ARG A 145 2.20 2.92 12.17
CA ARG A 145 3.13 4.05 12.17
C ARG A 145 3.57 4.44 10.77
N SER A 146 3.01 3.82 9.75
CA SER A 146 3.38 3.99 8.35
C SER A 146 2.25 3.51 7.44
N ALA A 147 2.41 3.67 6.13
CA ALA A 147 1.43 3.11 5.21
C ALA A 147 1.51 1.59 5.16
N PHE A 148 0.36 0.93 5.17
CA PHE A 148 0.24 -0.51 5.22
C PHE A 148 -1.09 -0.98 4.63
N PRO A 149 -1.10 -2.11 3.90
CA PRO A 149 0.08 -2.85 3.45
C PRO A 149 0.71 -2.19 2.19
N PRO A 150 2.05 -2.27 2.04
CA PRO A 150 2.77 -1.56 0.97
C PRO A 150 2.46 -2.05 -0.46
N PHE A 151 1.87 -3.25 -0.57
CA PHE A 151 1.57 -3.91 -1.85
C PHE A 151 0.10 -3.80 -2.28
N SER A 152 -0.75 -3.14 -1.49
CA SER A 152 -2.19 -2.99 -1.78
C SER A 152 -2.58 -1.51 -1.97
N GLY A 153 -3.81 -1.28 -2.40
CA GLY A 153 -4.43 0.04 -2.47
C GLY A 153 -5.92 -0.09 -2.11
N GLU A 154 -6.59 1.03 -1.87
CA GLU A 154 -7.99 1.07 -1.42
C GLU A 154 -8.71 2.24 -2.12
N ASP A 155 -9.85 1.98 -2.74
CA ASP A 155 -10.56 2.99 -3.53
C ASP A 155 -11.34 3.99 -2.68
N TYR A 156 -11.55 3.67 -1.40
CA TYR A 156 -12.00 4.62 -0.39
C TYR A 156 -11.10 5.87 -0.30
N ALA A 157 -9.86 5.79 -0.80
CA ALA A 157 -8.98 6.95 -1.01
C ALA A 157 -9.66 8.07 -1.79
N LEU A 158 -10.52 7.77 -2.78
CA LEU A 158 -11.22 8.79 -3.58
C LEU A 158 -12.23 9.60 -2.77
N TYR A 159 -12.73 9.06 -1.66
CA TYR A 159 -13.55 9.79 -0.70
C TYR A 159 -12.67 10.62 0.23
N LEU A 160 -11.59 10.02 0.77
CA LEU A 160 -10.70 10.71 1.70
C LEU A 160 -9.89 11.83 1.07
N ASP A 161 -9.66 11.77 -0.24
CA ASP A 161 -9.04 12.83 -1.05
C ASP A 161 -9.93 14.10 -1.10
N ARG A 162 -11.24 13.95 -0.88
CA ARG A 162 -12.20 15.06 -0.84
C ARG A 162 -12.61 15.46 0.57
N VAL A 163 -12.77 14.48 1.46
CA VAL A 163 -13.28 14.68 2.82
C VAL A 163 -12.37 13.98 3.81
N PRO A 164 -11.67 14.72 4.69
CA PRO A 164 -10.84 14.14 5.74
C PRO A 164 -11.59 13.11 6.58
N GLY A 165 -10.97 11.96 6.81
CA GLY A 165 -11.61 10.86 7.51
C GLY A 165 -10.62 9.80 7.99
N THR A 166 -11.17 8.67 8.43
CA THR A 166 -10.40 7.58 9.02
C THR A 166 -10.72 6.27 8.34
N TYR A 167 -9.70 5.43 8.19
CA TYR A 167 -9.79 4.04 7.79
C TYR A 167 -9.02 3.21 8.80
N THR A 168 -9.54 2.03 9.15
CA THR A 168 -8.89 1.13 10.11
C THR A 168 -9.11 -0.31 9.69
N PHE A 169 -8.16 -1.18 10.02
CA PHE A 169 -8.30 -2.62 9.85
C PHE A 169 -8.95 -3.25 11.08
N LEU A 170 -9.79 -4.25 10.86
CA LEU A 170 -10.32 -5.12 11.90
C LEU A 170 -9.45 -6.39 11.93
N GLY A 171 -8.90 -6.74 13.09
CA GLY A 171 -8.22 -8.01 13.28
C GLY A 171 -9.23 -9.16 13.27
N VAL A 172 -9.10 -10.09 12.32
CA VAL A 172 -10.04 -11.20 12.10
C VAL A 172 -9.39 -12.58 12.27
N ARG A 173 -8.15 -12.64 12.76
CA ARG A 173 -7.42 -13.90 12.95
C ARG A 173 -7.96 -14.66 14.16
N ALA A 174 -8.35 -15.92 13.96
CA ALA A 174 -8.71 -16.79 15.07
C ALA A 174 -7.49 -17.05 15.98
N PRO A 175 -7.67 -17.17 17.31
CA PRO A 175 -6.57 -17.45 18.23
C PRO A 175 -5.79 -18.71 17.82
N GLY A 176 -4.47 -18.58 17.66
CA GLY A 176 -3.59 -19.69 17.28
C GLY A 176 -3.62 -20.09 15.80
N ALA A 177 -4.53 -19.54 14.98
CA ALA A 177 -4.55 -19.81 13.54
C ALA A 177 -3.35 -19.17 12.83
N PRO A 178 -2.92 -19.66 11.65
CA PRO A 178 -1.94 -18.97 10.81
C PRO A 178 -2.42 -17.59 10.36
N ILE A 179 -1.52 -16.62 10.18
CA ILE A 179 -1.89 -15.26 9.73
C ILE A 179 -2.56 -15.24 8.34
N THR A 180 -2.23 -16.20 7.47
CA THR A 180 -2.78 -16.33 6.11
C THR A 180 -4.29 -16.53 6.12
N THR A 181 -4.84 -17.17 7.15
CA THR A 181 -6.29 -17.31 7.35
C THR A 181 -7.02 -15.97 7.56
N SER A 182 -6.28 -14.90 7.89
CA SER A 182 -6.84 -13.57 8.18
C SER A 182 -6.46 -12.50 7.17
N TYR A 183 -5.70 -12.86 6.13
CA TYR A 183 -5.22 -11.93 5.12
C TYR A 183 -5.95 -12.16 3.78
N PRO A 184 -6.65 -11.17 3.21
CA PRO A 184 -7.37 -11.35 1.96
C PRO A 184 -6.49 -11.85 0.81
N HIS A 185 -7.10 -12.55 -0.15
CA HIS A 185 -6.44 -13.15 -1.33
C HIS A 185 -5.51 -14.34 -1.07
N PHE A 186 -5.39 -14.81 0.18
CA PHE A 186 -4.75 -16.10 0.44
C PHE A 186 -5.74 -17.27 0.21
N PRO A 187 -5.28 -18.42 -0.33
CA PRO A 187 -6.16 -19.56 -0.60
C PRO A 187 -6.88 -20.13 0.63
N ASP A 188 -6.28 -19.97 1.81
CA ASP A 188 -6.78 -20.44 3.11
C ASP A 188 -7.47 -19.33 3.92
N PHE A 189 -7.83 -18.19 3.29
CA PHE A 189 -8.54 -17.10 3.95
C PHE A 189 -9.86 -17.59 4.57
N ALA A 190 -9.94 -17.53 5.89
CA ALA A 190 -11.02 -18.01 6.73
C ALA A 190 -11.09 -17.15 8.01
N PRO A 191 -11.63 -15.93 7.92
CA PRO A 191 -11.67 -15.00 9.04
C PRO A 191 -12.57 -15.52 10.17
N ASP A 192 -12.20 -15.21 11.41
CA ASP A 192 -13.01 -15.49 12.59
C ASP A 192 -14.22 -14.57 12.62
N GLU A 193 -15.40 -15.11 12.28
CA GLU A 193 -16.65 -14.35 12.18
C GLU A 193 -17.09 -13.69 13.51
N ARG A 194 -16.56 -14.13 14.66
CA ARG A 194 -16.78 -13.44 15.94
C ARG A 194 -16.31 -11.98 15.89
N SER A 195 -15.34 -11.67 15.03
CA SER A 195 -14.85 -10.30 14.78
C SER A 195 -15.93 -9.38 14.21
N ILE A 196 -16.92 -9.88 13.46
CA ILE A 196 -18.00 -9.08 12.86
C ILE A 196 -18.75 -8.31 13.95
N GLY A 197 -19.16 -9.02 15.02
CA GLY A 197 -19.86 -8.39 16.14
C GLY A 197 -19.01 -7.34 16.86
N ILE A 198 -17.68 -7.55 16.93
CA ILE A 198 -16.74 -6.59 17.52
C ILE A 198 -16.69 -5.31 16.67
N GLY A 199 -16.49 -5.45 15.36
CA GLY A 199 -16.43 -4.34 14.42
C GLY A 199 -17.73 -3.52 14.39
N VAL A 200 -18.88 -4.20 14.30
CA VAL A 200 -20.20 -3.55 14.29
C VAL A 200 -20.43 -2.74 15.56
N ARG A 201 -20.20 -3.30 16.76
CA ARG A 201 -20.40 -2.57 18.02
C ARG A 201 -19.45 -1.38 18.15
N ALA A 202 -18.17 -1.56 17.81
CA ALA A 202 -17.17 -0.49 17.91
C ALA A 202 -17.51 0.69 16.99
N MET A 203 -17.87 0.41 15.74
CA MET A 203 -18.15 1.44 14.74
C MET A 203 -19.54 2.06 14.89
N ALA A 204 -20.56 1.31 15.33
CA ALA A 204 -21.86 1.89 15.69
C ALA A 204 -21.73 2.87 16.87
N GLY A 205 -20.96 2.51 17.90
CA GLY A 205 -20.66 3.42 19.02
C GLY A 205 -19.88 4.66 18.57
N TRP A 206 -18.98 4.51 17.60
CA TRP A 206 -18.25 5.64 17.02
C TRP A 206 -19.18 6.61 16.28
N LEU A 207 -20.09 6.09 15.45
CA LEU A 207 -21.08 6.89 14.73
C LEU A 207 -21.98 7.65 15.69
N ALA A 208 -22.49 6.99 16.74
CA ALA A 208 -23.28 7.64 17.79
C ALA A 208 -22.50 8.78 18.46
N GLN A 209 -21.23 8.55 18.84
CA GLN A 209 -20.40 9.60 19.43
C GLN A 209 -20.19 10.81 18.49
N ARG A 210 -20.10 10.56 17.18
CA ARG A 210 -19.89 11.60 16.16
C ARG A 210 -21.17 12.36 15.81
N SER A 211 -22.35 11.73 15.91
CA SER A 211 -23.64 12.36 15.59
C SER A 211 -24.25 13.18 16.72
N HIS A 212 -23.76 13.01 17.96
CA HIS A 212 -24.17 13.82 19.12
C HIS A 212 -23.39 15.15 19.26
N ARG A 213 -22.51 15.47 18.31
CA ARG A 213 -21.79 16.75 18.23
C ARG A 213 -22.42 17.64 17.19
#